data_AF-A0AB37QLN0-F1
#
_entry.id   AF-A0AB37QLN0-F1
#
_cell.length_a   1.000
_cell.length_b   1.000
_cell.length_c   1.000
_cell.angle_alpha   90.00
_cell.angle_beta   90.00
_cell.angle_gamma   90.00
#
_symmetry.space_group_name_H-M   'P 1'
#
loop_
_entity.id
_entity.type
_entity.pdbx_description
1 polymer ?
#
loop_
_entity_poly.entity_id
_entity_poly.type
_entity_poly.pdbx_seq_one_letter_code
_entity_poly.pdbx_strand_id
1 'polypeptide(L)'
;TVNRLKLAPGSGVSLAPFTDAIRLVSTPDKVTILDADDIEGSDEHLQTMPEQGEEERDVLGEMEIVARLMITGGEEREEARLTRADRSAIRHCILTAARTCFDAERAVKTEDVRDALSDAGKDTTLPEKRRERMLEMAEAMDMFCMGADGEMFNREGTPWPEADITILDLATYAREGYNAQLSVAYISLINTVNNIAERDQFKGRPIVNFTDEGHIITKNPLLSPYVIKITKMWRKLGAWFWLATQNIDDLPSAAAPMLNMIEWWICLNMPPDEVEKITTFRKLTPAQKSLMLSARK
;
A
#
# COMPACT_ATOMS: atom_id res chain seq x y z
N THR A 1 25.08 -9.83 2.03
CA THR A 1 25.30 -8.37 2.11
C THR A 1 24.11 -7.71 2.78
N VAL A 2 24.30 -6.56 3.44
CA VAL A 2 23.24 -5.83 4.15
C VAL A 2 23.07 -4.45 3.53
N ASN A 3 21.84 -4.11 3.14
CA ASN A 3 21.43 -2.78 2.73
C ASN A 3 20.66 -2.11 3.87
N ARG A 4 20.88 -0.81 4.10
CA ARG A 4 20.17 -0.04 5.13
C ARG A 4 19.63 1.24 4.52
N LEU A 5 18.33 1.44 4.66
CA LEU A 5 17.61 2.60 4.15
C LEU A 5 16.94 3.31 5.32
N LYS A 6 16.92 4.64 5.26
CA LYS A 6 16.23 5.47 6.25
C LYS A 6 15.34 6.46 5.52
N LEU A 7 14.04 6.41 5.81
CA LEU A 7 13.05 7.32 5.22
C LEU A 7 13.00 8.61 6.06
N ALA A 8 13.98 9.47 5.81
CA ALA A 8 14.03 10.81 6.40
C ALA A 8 14.24 11.85 5.29
N PRO A 9 13.74 13.09 5.48
CA PRO A 9 14.08 14.21 4.60
C PRO A 9 15.60 14.33 4.40
N GLY A 10 16.05 14.58 3.17
CA GLY A 10 17.48 14.66 2.85
C GLY A 10 18.26 13.34 2.89
N SER A 11 17.62 12.18 3.06
CA SER A 11 18.28 10.86 3.03
C SER A 11 18.77 10.44 1.63
N GLY A 12 18.30 11.13 0.57
CA GLY A 12 18.55 10.77 -0.82
C GLY A 12 17.68 9.62 -1.34
N VAL A 13 16.89 8.96 -0.48
CA VAL A 13 15.91 7.94 -0.89
C VAL A 13 14.76 8.62 -1.63
N SER A 14 14.31 8.01 -2.74
CA SER A 14 13.02 8.32 -3.34
C SER A 14 12.20 7.05 -3.48
N LEU A 15 10.96 7.16 -3.03
CA LEU A 15 9.89 6.23 -3.29
C LEU A 15 9.14 6.79 -4.50
N ALA A 16 8.95 5.98 -5.54
CA ALA A 16 8.24 6.41 -6.74
C ALA A 16 6.89 5.70 -6.80
N PRO A 17 5.90 6.21 -6.05
CA PRO A 17 4.67 5.48 -5.76
C PRO A 17 3.85 5.18 -7.02
N PHE A 18 3.99 6.00 -8.06
CA PHE A 18 3.29 5.85 -9.34
C PHE A 18 4.09 5.14 -10.45
N THR A 19 5.33 4.70 -10.20
CA THR A 19 6.16 4.12 -11.27
C THR A 19 5.49 2.94 -11.98
N ASP A 20 4.78 2.07 -11.26
CA ASP A 20 4.11 0.92 -11.84
C ASP A 20 2.92 1.31 -12.74
N ALA A 21 2.41 2.55 -12.68
CA ALA A 21 1.34 3.02 -13.56
C ALA A 21 1.72 2.92 -15.06
N ILE A 22 3.03 2.94 -15.38
CA ILE A 22 3.51 2.72 -16.75
C ILE A 22 3.11 1.34 -17.31
N ARG A 23 2.91 0.33 -16.44
CA ARG A 23 2.49 -1.02 -16.83
C ARG A 23 1.08 -1.05 -17.40
N LEU A 24 0.22 -0.09 -17.02
CA LEU A 24 -1.14 0.04 -17.53
C LEU A 24 -1.17 0.30 -19.05
N VAL A 25 -0.11 0.90 -19.59
CA VAL A 25 0.00 1.21 -21.02
C VAL A 25 0.97 0.28 -21.73
N SER A 26 2.09 -0.07 -21.09
CA SER A 26 3.17 -0.85 -21.71
C SER A 26 2.91 -2.36 -21.74
N THR A 27 2.18 -2.90 -20.77
CA THR A 27 1.91 -4.34 -20.65
C THR A 27 0.47 -4.60 -20.19
N PRO A 28 -0.55 -4.16 -20.96
CA PRO A 28 -1.95 -4.27 -20.54
C PRO A 28 -2.40 -5.73 -20.34
N ASP A 29 -1.82 -6.68 -21.06
CA ASP A 29 -2.16 -8.11 -20.95
C ASP A 29 -1.55 -8.82 -19.71
N LYS A 30 -0.81 -8.10 -18.85
CA LYS A 30 -0.11 -8.66 -17.67
C LYS A 30 -0.54 -8.04 -16.36
N VAL A 31 -1.54 -7.18 -16.40
CA VAL A 31 -2.09 -6.48 -15.24
C VAL A 31 -3.60 -6.46 -15.40
N THR A 32 -4.32 -6.66 -14.30
CA THR A 32 -5.77 -6.52 -14.33
C THR A 32 -6.08 -5.03 -14.48
N ILE A 33 -6.47 -4.61 -15.69
CA ILE A 33 -6.99 -3.26 -15.92
C ILE A 33 -8.51 -3.35 -15.80
N LEU A 34 -9.01 -3.02 -14.61
CA LEU A 34 -10.43 -2.77 -14.44
C LEU A 34 -10.80 -1.46 -15.11
N ASP A 35 -12.00 -1.39 -15.68
CA ASP A 35 -12.53 -0.14 -16.25
C ASP A 35 -12.36 0.98 -15.21
N ALA A 36 -11.97 2.18 -15.67
CA ALA A 36 -11.87 3.34 -14.80
C ALA A 36 -13.20 3.65 -14.10
N ASP A 37 -14.32 3.28 -14.74
CA ASP A 37 -15.67 3.47 -14.19
C ASP A 37 -16.18 2.27 -13.37
N ASP A 38 -15.50 1.10 -13.43
CA ASP A 38 -15.85 -0.10 -12.66
C ASP A 38 -15.22 -0.08 -11.25
N ILE A 39 -15.69 0.87 -10.45
CA ILE A 39 -15.25 1.06 -9.07
C ILE A 39 -15.69 -0.10 -8.18
N GLU A 40 -16.89 -0.65 -8.43
CA GLU A 40 -17.41 -1.78 -7.66
C GLU A 40 -16.56 -3.03 -7.90
N GLY A 41 -16.23 -3.35 -9.14
CA GLY A 41 -15.31 -4.43 -9.46
C GLY A 41 -13.94 -4.25 -8.81
N SER A 42 -13.42 -3.01 -8.71
CA SER A 42 -12.14 -2.74 -8.05
C SER A 42 -12.22 -2.90 -6.53
N ASP A 43 -13.28 -2.39 -5.89
CA ASP A 43 -13.52 -2.59 -4.46
C ASP A 43 -13.73 -4.07 -4.13
N GLU A 44 -14.52 -4.79 -4.94
CA GLU A 44 -14.70 -6.23 -4.82
C GLU A 44 -13.37 -6.95 -5.00
N HIS A 45 -12.55 -6.58 -5.98
CA HIS A 45 -11.24 -7.17 -6.19
C HIS A 45 -10.22 -6.84 -5.09
N LEU A 46 -10.46 -5.80 -4.27
CA LEU A 46 -9.67 -5.50 -3.07
C LEU A 46 -10.20 -6.25 -1.83
N GLN A 47 -11.51 -6.45 -1.73
CA GLN A 47 -12.18 -7.01 -0.54
C GLN A 47 -12.41 -8.51 -0.62
N THR A 48 -12.59 -9.07 -1.81
CA THR A 48 -12.87 -10.49 -1.98
C THR A 48 -11.65 -11.31 -1.62
N MET A 49 -11.89 -12.37 -0.86
CA MET A 49 -10.85 -13.36 -0.61
C MET A 49 -10.83 -14.30 -1.81
N PRO A 50 -9.76 -14.32 -2.61
CA PRO A 50 -9.76 -15.15 -3.80
C PRO A 50 -9.82 -16.61 -3.38
N GLU A 51 -10.75 -17.37 -3.95
CA GLU A 51 -10.58 -18.81 -4.04
C GLU A 51 -9.41 -19.10 -5.00
N GLN A 52 -8.76 -20.25 -4.80
CA GLN A 52 -7.53 -20.62 -5.51
C GLN A 52 -7.71 -20.53 -7.04
N GLY A 53 -7.18 -19.46 -7.63
CA GLY A 53 -7.15 -19.22 -9.06
C GLY A 53 -6.36 -17.96 -9.36
N GLU A 54 -6.00 -17.74 -10.61
CA GLU A 54 -5.19 -16.62 -11.11
C GLU A 54 -5.73 -15.25 -10.67
N GLU A 55 -4.96 -14.49 -9.88
CA GLU A 55 -5.20 -13.05 -9.76
C GLU A 55 -3.96 -12.33 -10.25
N GLU A 56 -4.11 -11.65 -11.37
CA GLU A 56 -3.19 -10.63 -11.83
C GLU A 56 -3.34 -9.37 -10.98
N ARG A 57 -2.25 -8.62 -10.83
CA ARG A 57 -2.18 -7.42 -9.99
C ARG A 57 -3.06 -6.31 -10.58
N ASP A 58 -4.00 -5.76 -9.80
CA ASP A 58 -4.76 -4.57 -10.15
C ASP A 58 -3.95 -3.31 -9.86
N VAL A 59 -3.02 -3.02 -10.77
CA VAL A 59 -2.14 -1.86 -10.68
C VAL A 59 -2.95 -0.57 -10.63
N LEU A 60 -4.05 -0.45 -11.37
CA LEU A 60 -4.85 0.78 -11.37
C LEU A 60 -5.52 1.01 -10.01
N GLY A 61 -6.10 -0.03 -9.40
CA GLY A 61 -6.66 0.04 -8.05
C GLY A 61 -5.61 0.37 -6.99
N GLU A 62 -4.39 -0.17 -7.10
CA GLU A 62 -3.29 0.19 -6.20
C GLU A 62 -2.87 1.67 -6.32
N MET A 63 -2.73 2.17 -7.56
CA MET A 63 -2.41 3.58 -7.81
C MET A 63 -3.55 4.50 -7.35
N GLU A 64 -4.80 4.06 -7.47
CA GLU A 64 -5.96 4.78 -6.95
C GLU A 64 -5.89 4.90 -5.42
N ILE A 65 -5.52 3.85 -4.69
CA ILE A 65 -5.34 3.90 -3.23
C ILE A 65 -4.26 4.92 -2.86
N VAL A 66 -3.12 4.90 -3.56
CA VAL A 66 -2.03 5.88 -3.35
C VAL A 66 -2.54 7.30 -3.59
N ALA A 67 -3.21 7.54 -4.72
CA ALA A 67 -3.73 8.86 -5.05
C ALA A 67 -4.75 9.36 -4.02
N ARG A 68 -5.65 8.49 -3.57
CA ARG A 68 -6.62 8.79 -2.51
C ARG A 68 -5.93 9.17 -1.21
N LEU A 69 -4.91 8.41 -0.77
CA LEU A 69 -4.12 8.74 0.42
C LEU A 69 -3.45 10.11 0.32
N MET A 70 -2.94 10.47 -0.87
CA MET A 70 -2.33 11.78 -1.09
C MET A 70 -3.35 12.92 -1.11
N ILE A 71 -4.54 12.69 -1.70
CA ILE A 71 -5.62 13.68 -1.80
C ILE A 71 -6.30 13.91 -0.45
N THR A 72 -6.52 12.84 0.33
CA THR A 72 -7.31 12.91 1.57
C THR A 72 -6.45 13.05 2.82
N GLY A 73 -5.12 12.98 2.69
CA GLY A 73 -4.22 12.90 3.85
C GLY A 73 -4.44 11.64 4.70
N GLY A 74 -5.12 10.62 4.15
CA GLY A 74 -5.49 9.42 4.90
C GLY A 74 -6.53 9.68 5.99
N GLU A 75 -7.22 10.82 5.96
CA GLU A 75 -8.25 11.17 6.92
C GLU A 75 -9.60 10.53 6.52
N GLU A 76 -10.19 9.74 7.43
CA GLU A 76 -11.46 9.05 7.18
C GLU A 76 -12.59 9.99 6.76
N ARG A 77 -12.59 11.23 7.27
CA ARG A 77 -13.62 12.23 6.93
C ARG A 77 -13.49 12.72 5.50
N GLU A 78 -12.27 13.00 5.05
CA GLU A 78 -12.03 13.42 3.66
C GLU A 78 -12.25 12.25 2.70
N GLU A 79 -11.88 11.04 3.11
CA GLU A 79 -12.17 9.82 2.36
C GLU A 79 -13.68 9.59 2.18
N ALA A 80 -14.47 9.77 3.24
CA ALA A 80 -15.93 9.65 3.16
C ALA A 80 -16.61 10.70 2.27
N ARG A 81 -15.91 11.80 1.95
CA ARG A 81 -16.39 12.85 1.03
C ARG A 81 -16.11 12.52 -0.43
N LEU A 82 -15.22 11.57 -0.73
CA LEU A 82 -14.97 11.13 -2.10
C LEU A 82 -16.17 10.36 -2.65
N THR A 83 -16.74 10.89 -3.73
CA THR A 83 -17.81 10.22 -4.44
C THR A 83 -17.25 9.19 -5.42
N ARG A 84 -18.11 8.29 -5.93
CA ARG A 84 -17.73 7.40 -7.02
C ARG A 84 -17.24 8.16 -8.26
N ALA A 85 -17.86 9.30 -8.58
CA ALA A 85 -17.43 10.13 -9.70
C ALA A 85 -16.00 10.68 -9.48
N ASP A 86 -15.64 11.03 -8.23
CA ASP A 86 -14.29 11.48 -7.89
C ASP A 86 -13.27 10.34 -8.04
N ARG A 87 -13.64 9.12 -7.63
CA ARG A 87 -12.78 7.94 -7.78
C ARG A 87 -12.53 7.57 -9.24
N SER A 88 -13.57 7.56 -10.08
CA SER A 88 -13.43 7.35 -11.53
C SER A 88 -12.55 8.44 -12.15
N ALA A 89 -12.77 9.70 -11.78
CA ALA A 89 -11.93 10.82 -12.19
C ALA A 89 -10.44 10.63 -11.87
N ILE A 90 -10.12 10.20 -10.64
CA ILE A 90 -8.75 9.89 -10.22
C ILE A 90 -8.14 8.80 -11.11
N ARG A 91 -8.88 7.71 -11.37
CA ARG A 91 -8.44 6.59 -12.23
C ARG A 91 -8.14 7.06 -13.66
N HIS A 92 -9.03 7.87 -14.25
CA HIS A 92 -8.81 8.48 -15.58
C HIS A 92 -7.57 9.38 -15.61
N CYS A 93 -7.32 10.15 -14.53
CA CYS A 93 -6.13 10.99 -14.43
C CYS A 93 -4.84 10.15 -14.30
N ILE A 94 -4.86 9.04 -13.56
CA ILE A 94 -3.74 8.09 -13.48
C ILE A 94 -3.42 7.49 -14.86
N LEU A 95 -4.44 7.06 -15.62
CA LEU A 95 -4.26 6.54 -16.98
C LEU A 95 -3.71 7.61 -17.94
N THR A 96 -4.20 8.85 -17.82
CA THR A 96 -3.72 9.99 -18.62
C THR A 96 -2.26 10.30 -18.33
N ALA A 97 -1.87 10.32 -17.04
CA ALA A 97 -0.49 10.50 -16.62
C ALA A 97 0.41 9.36 -17.14
N ALA A 98 -0.05 8.11 -17.03
CA ALA A 98 0.67 6.94 -17.53
C ALA A 98 0.90 7.02 -19.04
N ARG A 99 -0.12 7.39 -19.83
CA ARG A 99 0.00 7.55 -21.28
C ARG A 99 0.99 8.65 -21.65
N THR A 100 0.87 9.80 -21.01
CA THR A 100 1.74 10.97 -21.26
C THR A 100 3.20 10.62 -20.98
N CYS A 101 3.48 9.93 -19.87
CA CYS A 101 4.84 9.53 -19.51
C CYS A 101 5.38 8.40 -20.41
N PHE A 102 4.52 7.47 -20.84
CA PHE A 102 4.88 6.41 -21.78
C PHE A 102 5.32 7.00 -23.12
N ASP A 103 4.53 7.94 -23.67
CA ASP A 103 4.86 8.61 -24.93
C ASP A 103 6.14 9.49 -24.80
N ALA A 104 6.46 9.95 -23.59
CA ALA A 104 7.68 10.69 -23.27
C ALA A 104 8.86 9.81 -22.81
N GLU A 105 8.73 8.47 -22.87
CA GLU A 105 9.75 7.49 -22.49
C GLU A 105 10.35 7.69 -21.07
N ARG A 106 9.51 8.07 -20.10
CA ARG A 106 9.93 8.27 -18.71
C ARG A 106 8.98 7.62 -17.70
N ALA A 107 9.46 7.48 -16.46
CA ALA A 107 8.63 6.99 -15.36
C ALA A 107 7.53 8.00 -14.99
N VAL A 108 6.41 7.47 -14.49
CA VAL A 108 5.30 8.26 -13.94
C VAL A 108 5.65 8.67 -12.51
N LYS A 109 5.50 9.96 -12.23
CA LYS A 109 5.70 10.57 -10.91
C LYS A 109 4.39 11.09 -10.34
N THR A 110 4.43 11.52 -9.08
CA THR A 110 3.29 12.14 -8.40
C THR A 110 2.85 13.43 -9.08
N GLU A 111 3.78 14.26 -9.56
CA GLU A 111 3.46 15.50 -10.28
C GLU A 111 2.65 15.25 -11.55
N ASP A 112 2.86 14.12 -12.23
CA ASP A 112 2.15 13.79 -13.46
C ASP A 112 0.66 13.51 -13.21
N VAL A 113 0.35 12.85 -12.09
CA VAL A 113 -1.04 12.59 -11.68
C VAL A 113 -1.69 13.89 -11.20
N ARG A 114 -0.95 14.74 -10.47
CA ARG A 114 -1.40 16.08 -10.05
C ARG A 114 -1.68 16.98 -11.25
N ASP A 115 -0.81 16.98 -12.26
CA ASP A 115 -0.97 17.76 -13.48
C ASP A 115 -2.18 17.28 -14.28
N ALA A 116 -2.38 15.96 -14.40
CA ALA A 116 -3.57 15.40 -15.04
C ALA A 116 -4.87 15.84 -14.34
N LEU A 117 -4.90 15.85 -13.00
CA LEU A 117 -6.03 16.40 -12.22
C LEU A 117 -6.22 17.90 -12.48
N SER A 118 -5.12 18.68 -12.47
CA SER A 118 -5.15 20.12 -12.72
C SER A 118 -5.71 20.44 -14.11
N ASP A 119 -5.30 19.69 -15.13
CA ASP A 119 -5.73 19.89 -16.50
C ASP A 119 -7.18 19.46 -16.72
N ALA A 120 -7.62 18.35 -16.11
CA ALA A 120 -9.03 17.99 -16.06
C ALA A 120 -9.88 19.08 -15.37
N GLY A 121 -9.34 19.74 -14.36
CA GLY A 121 -9.95 20.90 -13.70
C GLY A 121 -10.08 22.15 -14.60
N LYS A 122 -9.27 22.26 -15.65
CA LYS A 122 -9.32 23.37 -16.61
C LYS A 122 -10.23 23.08 -17.82
N ASP A 123 -10.69 21.85 -17.98
CA ASP A 123 -11.53 21.45 -19.12
C ASP A 123 -12.92 22.10 -19.07
N THR A 124 -13.08 23.20 -19.79
CA THR A 124 -14.33 23.97 -19.88
C THR A 124 -15.53 23.20 -20.44
N THR A 125 -15.34 22.00 -20.98
CA THR A 125 -16.44 21.13 -21.41
C THR A 125 -17.14 20.44 -20.23
N LEU A 126 -16.46 20.34 -19.08
CA LEU A 126 -17.02 19.75 -17.86
C LEU A 126 -17.81 20.78 -17.04
N PRO A 127 -18.85 20.35 -16.30
CA PRO A 127 -19.55 21.20 -15.35
C PRO A 127 -18.61 21.84 -14.33
N GLU A 128 -18.87 23.11 -13.98
CA GLU A 128 -18.05 23.89 -13.04
C GLU A 128 -17.74 23.15 -11.74
N LYS A 129 -18.76 22.56 -11.10
CA LYS A 129 -18.57 21.79 -9.87
C LYS A 129 -17.57 20.62 -10.02
N ARG A 130 -17.52 19.96 -11.19
CA ARG A 130 -16.53 18.89 -11.44
C ARG A 130 -15.13 19.47 -11.62
N ARG A 131 -15.02 20.60 -12.33
CA ARG A 131 -13.76 21.31 -12.51
C ARG A 131 -13.16 21.75 -11.17
N GLU A 132 -13.95 22.42 -10.34
CA GLU A 132 -13.55 22.83 -8.99
C GLU A 132 -13.07 21.63 -8.16
N ARG A 133 -13.82 20.52 -8.20
CA ARG A 133 -13.45 19.30 -7.46
C ARG A 133 -12.12 18.71 -7.91
N MET A 134 -11.82 18.71 -9.21
CA MET A 134 -10.51 18.25 -9.71
C MET A 134 -9.36 19.16 -9.26
N LEU A 135 -9.60 20.47 -9.25
CA LEU A 135 -8.61 21.45 -8.78
C LEU A 135 -8.33 21.27 -7.28
N GLU A 136 -9.37 21.07 -6.45
CA GLU A 136 -9.20 20.75 -5.02
C GLU A 136 -8.33 19.51 -4.81
N MET A 137 -8.58 18.43 -5.57
CA MET A 137 -7.79 17.20 -5.48
C MET A 137 -6.34 17.41 -5.95
N ALA A 138 -6.14 18.20 -7.01
CA ALA A 138 -4.81 18.55 -7.49
C ALA A 138 -4.02 19.35 -6.44
N GLU A 139 -4.64 20.34 -5.81
CA GLU A 139 -4.04 21.16 -4.74
C GLU A 139 -3.66 20.31 -3.52
N ALA A 140 -4.52 19.36 -3.13
CA ALA A 140 -4.20 18.44 -2.03
C ALA A 140 -3.02 17.53 -2.36
N MET A 141 -2.99 16.94 -3.57
CA MET A 141 -1.90 16.08 -4.03
C MET A 141 -0.57 16.85 -4.20
N ASP A 142 -0.63 18.16 -4.49
CA ASP A 142 0.55 19.00 -4.68
C ASP A 142 1.45 19.08 -3.43
N MET A 143 0.89 18.84 -2.24
CA MET A 143 1.66 18.71 -0.99
C MET A 143 2.72 17.62 -1.07
N PHE A 144 2.48 16.55 -1.83
CA PHE A 144 3.43 15.45 -2.06
C PHE A 144 4.43 15.73 -3.19
N CYS A 145 4.30 16.87 -3.89
CA CYS A 145 5.19 17.31 -4.95
C CYS A 145 6.25 18.32 -4.45
N MET A 146 6.11 18.83 -3.23
CA MET A 146 6.91 19.93 -2.70
C MET A 146 7.75 19.56 -1.48
N GLY A 147 8.86 20.29 -1.29
CA GLY A 147 9.71 20.17 -0.10
C GLY A 147 10.20 18.74 0.16
N ALA A 148 10.17 18.34 1.42
CA ALA A 148 10.63 17.01 1.85
C ALA A 148 9.78 15.86 1.29
N ASP A 149 8.48 16.07 1.12
CA ASP A 149 7.59 15.05 0.57
C ASP A 149 7.77 14.92 -0.94
N GLY A 150 8.00 16.03 -1.65
CA GLY A 150 8.43 16.02 -3.06
C GLY A 150 9.75 15.29 -3.28
N GLU A 151 10.73 15.49 -2.38
CA GLU A 151 11.97 14.71 -2.40
C GLU A 151 11.71 13.21 -2.23
N MET A 152 10.79 12.83 -1.33
CA MET A 152 10.52 11.43 -1.06
C MET A 152 9.68 10.79 -2.18
N PHE A 153 8.61 11.44 -2.65
CA PHE A 153 7.53 10.84 -3.44
C PHE A 153 7.39 11.36 -4.88
N ASN A 154 8.12 12.42 -5.27
CA ASN A 154 8.00 13.04 -6.60
C ASN A 154 9.32 13.01 -7.39
N ARG A 155 10.05 11.89 -7.31
CA ARG A 155 11.22 11.65 -8.17
C ARG A 155 11.17 10.24 -8.75
N GLU A 156 12.07 9.99 -9.69
CA GLU A 156 12.31 8.62 -10.15
C GLU A 156 12.79 7.77 -8.97
N GLY A 157 12.23 6.57 -8.87
CA GLY A 157 12.48 5.66 -7.76
C GLY A 157 13.93 5.22 -7.77
N THR A 158 14.54 5.12 -6.59
CA THR A 158 15.90 4.57 -6.48
C THR A 158 15.82 3.05 -6.33
N PRO A 159 16.30 2.26 -7.30
CA PRO A 159 16.30 0.81 -7.18
C PRO A 159 17.11 0.38 -5.96
N TRP A 160 16.63 -0.61 -5.22
CA TRP A 160 17.40 -1.16 -4.12
C TRP A 160 18.58 -1.96 -4.66
N PRO A 161 19.78 -1.82 -4.08
CA PRO A 161 20.89 -2.69 -4.44
C PRO A 161 20.57 -4.14 -4.08
N GLU A 162 21.14 -5.09 -4.82
CA GLU A 162 21.03 -6.51 -4.46
C GLU A 162 21.65 -6.76 -3.08
N ALA A 163 20.84 -7.26 -2.16
CA ALA A 163 21.24 -7.54 -0.79
C ALA A 163 20.52 -8.77 -0.25
N ASP A 164 21.17 -9.48 0.68
CA ASP A 164 20.53 -10.60 1.38
C ASP A 164 19.60 -10.11 2.50
N ILE A 165 19.88 -8.93 3.05
CA ILE A 165 19.07 -8.29 4.09
C ILE A 165 18.94 -6.80 3.74
N THR A 166 17.71 -6.32 3.63
CA THR A 166 17.40 -4.88 3.56
C THR A 166 16.69 -4.47 4.84
N ILE A 167 17.26 -3.51 5.56
CA ILE A 167 16.66 -2.95 6.78
C ILE A 167 16.16 -1.55 6.44
N LEU A 168 14.89 -1.29 6.73
CA LEU A 168 14.26 0.00 6.49
C LEU A 168 13.79 0.65 7.77
N ASP A 169 14.32 1.83 8.05
CA ASP A 169 13.90 2.69 9.16
C ASP A 169 12.91 3.75 8.63
N LEU A 170 11.66 3.68 9.08
CA LEU A 170 10.60 4.63 8.72
C LEU A 170 10.82 6.03 9.33
N ALA A 171 11.69 6.16 10.33
CA ALA A 171 12.19 7.38 10.92
C ALA A 171 11.14 8.50 11.12
N THR A 172 11.18 9.54 10.29
CA THR A 172 10.30 10.71 10.44
C THR A 172 8.84 10.34 10.22
N TYR A 173 8.56 9.45 9.28
CA TYR A 173 7.20 9.10 8.89
C TYR A 173 6.51 8.15 9.87
N ALA A 174 7.24 7.52 10.80
CA ALA A 174 6.64 6.74 11.88
C ALA A 174 6.02 7.61 13.01
N ARG A 175 6.18 8.93 12.94
CA ARG A 175 5.67 9.87 13.95
C ARG A 175 4.22 10.24 13.68
N GLU A 176 3.50 10.61 14.73
CA GLU A 176 2.15 11.18 14.61
C GLU A 176 2.15 12.40 13.67
N GLY A 177 1.10 12.52 12.86
CA GLY A 177 0.94 13.58 11.85
C GLY A 177 1.44 13.22 10.46
N TYR A 178 2.12 12.07 10.27
CA TYR A 178 2.62 11.61 8.97
C TYR A 178 1.89 10.36 8.45
N ASN A 179 0.64 10.15 8.87
CA ASN A 179 -0.09 8.91 8.60
C ASN A 179 -0.26 8.63 7.10
N ALA A 180 -0.52 9.65 6.28
CA ALA A 180 -0.59 9.51 4.83
C ALA A 180 0.77 9.18 4.21
N GLN A 181 1.80 9.95 4.55
CA GLN A 181 3.16 9.73 4.05
C GLN A 181 3.65 8.33 4.42
N LEU A 182 3.36 7.87 5.64
CA LEU A 182 3.68 6.51 6.06
C LEU A 182 2.95 5.46 5.24
N SER A 183 1.65 5.66 4.99
CA SER A 183 0.84 4.72 4.22
C SER A 183 1.32 4.64 2.76
N VAL A 184 1.56 5.78 2.12
CA VAL A 184 2.11 5.89 0.77
C VAL A 184 3.50 5.26 0.70
N ALA A 185 4.37 5.55 1.68
CA ALA A 185 5.68 4.96 1.76
C ALA A 185 5.57 3.44 1.85
N TYR A 186 4.79 2.92 2.79
CA TYR A 186 4.62 1.49 2.98
C TYR A 186 4.11 0.78 1.72
N ILE A 187 3.11 1.33 1.02
CA ILE A 187 2.64 0.78 -0.27
C ILE A 187 3.80 0.71 -1.28
N SER A 188 4.58 1.78 -1.40
CA SER A 188 5.73 1.84 -2.32
C SER A 188 6.80 0.79 -1.99
N LEU A 189 7.06 0.54 -0.69
CA LEU A 189 7.99 -0.49 -0.24
C LEU A 189 7.50 -1.89 -0.55
N ILE A 190 6.22 -2.15 -0.28
CA ILE A 190 5.58 -3.43 -0.56
C ILE A 190 5.56 -3.70 -2.07
N ASN A 191 5.31 -2.69 -2.90
CA ASN A 191 5.42 -2.78 -4.37
C ASN A 191 6.83 -3.16 -4.80
N THR A 192 7.84 -2.55 -4.19
CA THR A 192 9.25 -2.88 -4.47
C THR A 192 9.54 -4.34 -4.12
N VAL A 193 9.09 -4.82 -2.95
CA VAL A 193 9.23 -6.23 -2.56
C VAL A 193 8.49 -7.16 -3.51
N ASN A 194 7.28 -6.79 -3.94
CA ASN A 194 6.52 -7.56 -4.92
C ASN A 194 7.26 -7.67 -6.25
N ASN A 195 7.80 -6.57 -6.77
CA ASN A 195 8.57 -6.58 -8.02
C ASN A 195 9.82 -7.47 -7.92
N ILE A 196 10.49 -7.50 -6.75
CA ILE A 196 11.59 -8.44 -6.49
C ILE A 196 11.07 -9.89 -6.46
N ALA A 197 9.95 -10.15 -5.80
CA ALA A 197 9.34 -11.47 -5.71
C ALA A 197 8.90 -12.02 -7.08
N GLU A 198 8.32 -11.19 -7.95
CA GLU A 198 7.97 -11.53 -9.34
C GLU A 198 9.22 -11.85 -10.16
N ARG A 199 10.25 -10.98 -10.10
CA ARG A 199 11.52 -11.17 -10.82
C ARG A 199 12.26 -12.43 -10.40
N ASP A 200 12.23 -12.75 -9.11
CA ASP A 200 12.99 -13.85 -8.51
C ASP A 200 12.16 -15.12 -8.32
N GLN A 201 10.93 -15.13 -8.84
CA GLN A 201 10.07 -16.30 -8.83
C GLN A 201 10.83 -17.50 -9.42
N PHE A 202 10.67 -18.67 -8.79
CA PHE A 202 11.33 -19.93 -9.16
C PHE A 202 12.84 -20.01 -8.93
N LYS A 203 13.51 -18.97 -8.40
CA LYS A 203 14.94 -19.06 -8.03
C LYS A 203 15.19 -19.90 -6.76
N GLY A 204 14.14 -20.39 -6.10
CA GLY A 204 14.24 -21.22 -4.88
C GLY A 204 14.70 -20.45 -3.63
N ARG A 205 14.76 -19.12 -3.69
CA ARG A 205 15.13 -18.24 -2.56
C ARG A 205 13.89 -17.49 -2.10
N PRO A 206 13.31 -17.83 -0.93
CA PRO A 206 12.14 -17.12 -0.44
C PRO A 206 12.51 -15.75 0.11
N ILE A 207 11.56 -14.82 0.04
CA ILE A 207 11.65 -13.51 0.68
C ILE A 207 10.89 -13.57 2.00
N VAL A 208 11.45 -13.02 3.07
CA VAL A 208 10.72 -12.81 4.33
C VAL A 208 10.63 -11.30 4.55
N ASN A 209 9.45 -10.75 4.38
CA ASN A 209 9.16 -9.34 4.65
C ASN A 209 8.64 -9.21 6.09
N PHE A 210 9.50 -8.73 6.97
CA PHE A 210 9.20 -8.52 8.38
C PHE A 210 8.79 -7.07 8.62
N THR A 211 7.59 -6.88 9.16
CA THR A 211 7.09 -5.57 9.60
C THR A 211 7.01 -5.54 11.12
N ASP A 212 7.85 -4.70 11.73
CA ASP A 212 7.76 -4.35 13.14
C ASP A 212 6.70 -3.27 13.36
N GLU A 213 6.11 -3.23 14.55
CA GLU A 213 4.98 -2.35 14.90
C GLU A 213 3.86 -2.38 13.84
N GLY A 214 3.50 -3.60 13.43
CA GLY A 214 2.54 -3.90 12.39
C GLY A 214 1.17 -3.27 12.59
N HIS A 215 0.80 -2.92 13.82
CA HIS A 215 -0.44 -2.21 14.08
C HIS A 215 -0.50 -0.83 13.45
N ILE A 216 0.64 -0.15 13.28
CA ILE A 216 0.71 1.20 12.71
C ILE A 216 0.19 1.19 11.26
N ILE A 217 0.60 0.21 10.45
CA ILE A 217 0.19 0.10 9.05
C ILE A 217 -1.24 -0.41 8.90
N THR A 218 -1.75 -1.18 9.87
CA THR A 218 -3.11 -1.74 9.77
C THR A 218 -4.21 -0.76 10.15
N LYS A 219 -3.88 0.32 10.87
CA LYS A 219 -4.85 1.34 11.31
C LYS A 219 -5.50 2.11 10.16
N ASN A 220 -4.80 2.27 9.03
CA ASN A 220 -5.38 2.95 7.88
C ASN A 220 -6.36 2.03 7.14
N PRO A 221 -7.66 2.39 7.01
CA PRO A 221 -8.66 1.57 6.36
C PRO A 221 -8.37 1.27 4.89
N LEU A 222 -7.63 2.13 4.20
CA LEU A 222 -7.23 1.93 2.80
C LEU A 222 -6.05 0.96 2.67
N LEU A 223 -5.20 0.90 3.70
CA LEU A 223 -3.97 0.09 3.65
C LEU A 223 -4.22 -1.37 4.04
N SER A 224 -5.10 -1.63 5.01
CA SER A 224 -5.35 -2.99 5.50
C SER A 224 -5.84 -3.97 4.41
N PRO A 225 -6.85 -3.64 3.57
CA PRO A 225 -7.30 -4.52 2.48
C PRO A 225 -6.18 -4.80 1.46
N TYR A 226 -5.38 -3.78 1.14
CA TYR A 226 -4.24 -3.91 0.24
C TYR A 226 -3.20 -4.91 0.78
N VAL A 227 -2.82 -4.77 2.06
CA VAL A 227 -1.88 -5.71 2.73
C VAL A 227 -2.45 -7.14 2.73
N ILE A 228 -3.74 -7.32 3.02
CA ILE A 228 -4.38 -8.63 2.99
C ILE A 228 -4.29 -9.27 1.60
N LYS A 229 -4.45 -8.50 0.53
CA LYS A 229 -4.39 -9.00 -0.84
C LYS A 229 -2.98 -9.39 -1.26
N ILE A 230 -2.01 -8.50 -1.09
CA ILE A 230 -0.63 -8.75 -1.53
C ILE A 230 0.02 -9.92 -0.79
N THR A 231 -0.29 -10.07 0.50
CA THR A 231 0.22 -11.19 1.30
C THR A 231 -0.30 -12.54 0.82
N LYS A 232 -1.49 -12.61 0.22
CA LYS A 232 -1.99 -13.82 -0.45
C LYS A 232 -1.26 -14.07 -1.77
N MET A 233 -1.07 -13.05 -2.59
CA MET A 233 -0.32 -13.17 -3.85
C MET A 233 1.10 -13.71 -3.61
N TRP A 234 1.76 -13.20 -2.57
CA TRP A 234 3.12 -13.59 -2.18
C TRP A 234 3.30 -15.09 -1.89
N ARG A 235 2.25 -15.80 -1.47
CA ARG A 235 2.29 -17.27 -1.31
C ARG A 235 2.68 -17.99 -2.60
N LYS A 236 2.33 -17.44 -3.78
CA LYS A 236 2.68 -18.00 -5.10
C LYS A 236 4.08 -17.59 -5.56
N LEU A 237 4.58 -16.46 -5.07
CA LEU A 237 5.88 -15.89 -5.46
C LEU A 237 7.04 -16.34 -4.56
N GLY A 238 6.76 -17.11 -3.50
CA GLY A 238 7.77 -17.52 -2.52
C GLY A 238 8.14 -16.40 -1.54
N ALA A 239 7.26 -15.42 -1.33
CA ALA A 239 7.42 -14.37 -0.33
C ALA A 239 6.52 -14.62 0.88
N TRP A 240 7.00 -14.28 2.07
CA TRP A 240 6.33 -14.49 3.35
C TRP A 240 6.20 -13.17 4.09
N PHE A 241 4.99 -12.90 4.59
CA PHE A 241 4.70 -11.72 5.37
C PHE A 241 4.73 -12.03 6.86
N TRP A 242 5.57 -11.32 7.59
CA TRP A 242 5.69 -11.42 9.05
C TRP A 242 5.27 -10.09 9.66
N LEU A 243 4.38 -10.16 10.65
CA LEU A 243 3.85 -9.00 11.36
C LEU A 243 4.13 -9.16 12.85
N ALA A 244 4.82 -8.19 13.44
CA ALA A 244 5.01 -8.12 14.88
C ALA A 244 4.19 -6.96 15.47
N THR A 245 3.53 -7.20 16.61
CA THR A 245 2.79 -6.19 17.37
C THR A 245 2.87 -6.52 18.85
N GLN A 246 2.65 -5.53 19.71
CA GLN A 246 2.67 -5.69 21.16
C GLN A 246 1.40 -6.36 21.68
N ASN A 247 0.23 -5.83 21.29
CA ASN A 247 -1.06 -6.40 21.63
C ASN A 247 -1.91 -6.63 20.38
N ILE A 248 -2.85 -7.58 20.49
CA ILE A 248 -3.83 -7.85 19.44
C ILE A 248 -4.83 -6.71 19.33
N ASP A 249 -5.18 -6.07 20.44
CA ASP A 249 -6.10 -4.94 20.48
C ASP A 249 -5.56 -3.69 19.76
N ASP A 250 -4.25 -3.62 19.50
CA ASP A 250 -3.67 -2.54 18.71
C ASP A 250 -4.07 -2.64 17.23
N LEU A 251 -4.46 -3.84 16.78
CA LEU A 251 -4.94 -4.10 15.42
C LEU A 251 -6.43 -3.76 15.31
N PRO A 252 -6.86 -3.02 14.26
CA PRO A 252 -8.27 -2.73 14.07
C PRO A 252 -9.06 -4.00 13.74
N SER A 253 -10.37 -3.97 13.96
CA SER A 253 -11.27 -5.09 13.61
C SER A 253 -11.18 -5.47 12.12
N ALA A 254 -10.87 -4.52 11.24
CA ALA A 254 -10.62 -4.75 9.82
C ALA A 254 -9.41 -5.66 9.53
N ALA A 255 -8.49 -5.86 10.49
CA ALA A 255 -7.37 -6.78 10.39
C ALA A 255 -7.73 -8.23 10.76
N ALA A 256 -8.93 -8.50 11.28
CA ALA A 256 -9.37 -9.84 11.66
C ALA A 256 -9.26 -10.88 10.53
N PRO A 257 -9.63 -10.59 9.26
CA PRO A 257 -9.40 -11.51 8.16
C PRO A 257 -7.92 -11.85 7.96
N MET A 258 -7.02 -10.87 8.13
CA MET A 258 -5.56 -11.11 8.07
C MET A 258 -5.12 -12.09 9.15
N LEU A 259 -5.51 -11.86 10.41
CA LEU A 259 -5.17 -12.73 11.54
C LEU A 259 -5.70 -14.16 11.34
N ASN A 260 -6.90 -14.29 10.80
CA ASN A 260 -7.47 -15.60 10.48
C ASN A 260 -6.69 -16.37 9.41
N MET A 261 -5.94 -15.70 8.54
CA MET A 261 -5.09 -16.35 7.53
C MET A 261 -3.70 -16.76 8.02
N ILE A 262 -3.18 -16.14 9.09
CA ILE A 262 -1.80 -16.33 9.56
C ILE A 262 -1.61 -17.74 10.15
N GLU A 263 -0.93 -18.62 9.43
CA GLU A 263 -0.74 -20.02 9.86
C GLU A 263 0.15 -20.15 11.09
N TRP A 264 1.17 -19.30 11.20
CA TRP A 264 2.21 -19.39 12.23
C TRP A 264 2.11 -18.23 13.21
N TRP A 265 2.00 -18.56 14.49
CA TRP A 265 1.93 -17.58 15.58
C TRP A 265 3.12 -17.77 16.51
N ILE A 266 3.90 -16.71 16.71
CA ILE A 266 4.96 -16.68 17.72
C ILE A 266 4.47 -15.79 18.85
N CYS A 267 4.05 -16.42 19.94
CA CYS A 267 3.55 -15.73 21.12
C CYS A 267 4.65 -15.74 22.19
N LEU A 268 5.03 -14.56 22.66
CA LEU A 268 6.02 -14.41 23.73
C LEU A 268 5.30 -14.36 25.09
N ASN A 269 5.80 -13.56 26.03
CA ASN A 269 5.14 -13.35 27.32
C ASN A 269 3.91 -12.44 27.14
N MET A 270 2.71 -12.99 27.33
CA MET A 270 1.45 -12.26 27.15
C MET A 270 0.58 -12.31 28.40
N PRO A 271 -0.18 -11.23 28.69
CA PRO A 271 -1.12 -11.23 29.79
C PRO A 271 -2.33 -12.17 29.51
N PRO A 272 -3.06 -12.62 30.55
CA PRO A 272 -4.12 -13.62 30.38
C PRO A 272 -5.24 -13.23 29.41
N ASP A 273 -5.57 -11.95 29.32
CA ASP A 273 -6.59 -11.44 28.42
C ASP A 273 -6.17 -11.55 26.95
N GLU A 274 -4.89 -11.30 26.62
CA GLU A 274 -4.34 -11.48 25.27
C GLU A 274 -4.38 -12.94 24.81
N VAL A 275 -4.12 -13.89 25.72
CA VAL A 275 -4.26 -15.33 25.41
C VAL A 275 -5.69 -15.67 25.04
N GLU A 276 -6.69 -15.13 25.72
CA GLU A 276 -8.09 -15.35 25.36
C GLU A 276 -8.45 -14.68 24.03
N LYS A 277 -7.91 -13.49 23.73
CA LYS A 277 -8.14 -12.83 22.42
C LYS A 277 -7.62 -13.68 21.26
N ILE A 278 -6.45 -14.33 21.39
CA ILE A 278 -5.94 -15.26 20.36
C ILE A 278 -6.91 -16.38 20.07
N THR A 279 -7.67 -16.83 21.07
CA THR A 279 -8.59 -17.97 20.89
C THR A 279 -9.73 -17.67 19.92
N THR A 280 -9.99 -16.39 19.66
CA THR A 280 -10.95 -15.95 18.63
C THR A 280 -10.46 -16.23 17.21
N PHE A 281 -9.14 -16.28 17.00
CA PHE A 281 -8.51 -16.52 15.70
C PHE A 281 -7.91 -17.93 15.57
N ARG A 282 -7.45 -18.53 16.68
CA ARG A 282 -6.77 -19.83 16.68
C ARG A 282 -7.28 -20.72 17.80
N LYS A 283 -7.62 -21.96 17.46
CA LYS A 283 -8.05 -22.95 18.45
C LYS A 283 -6.86 -23.38 19.31
N LEU A 284 -6.89 -23.03 20.59
CA LEU A 284 -5.87 -23.41 21.57
C LEU A 284 -6.42 -24.46 22.55
N THR A 285 -5.64 -25.51 22.78
CA THR A 285 -5.90 -26.48 23.86
C THR A 285 -5.64 -25.85 25.24
N PRO A 286 -6.24 -26.39 26.33
CA PRO A 286 -5.94 -25.93 27.68
C PRO A 286 -4.44 -25.99 28.02
N ALA A 287 -3.72 -27.01 27.53
CA ALA A 287 -2.28 -27.14 27.72
C ALA A 287 -1.50 -26.03 27.00
N GLN A 288 -1.88 -25.68 25.77
CA GLN A 288 -1.27 -24.55 25.04
C GLN A 288 -1.53 -23.22 25.74
N LYS A 289 -2.76 -22.96 26.22
CA LYS A 289 -3.06 -21.77 27.02
C LYS A 289 -2.17 -21.71 28.27
N SER A 290 -2.07 -22.82 29.01
CA SER A 290 -1.21 -22.91 30.20
C SER A 290 0.27 -22.69 29.87
N LEU A 291 0.75 -23.15 28.71
CA LEU A 291 2.12 -22.94 28.26
C LEU A 291 2.38 -21.47 27.92
N MET A 292 1.46 -20.80 27.24
CA MET A 292 1.56 -19.38 26.92
C MET A 292 1.63 -18.52 28.20
N LEU A 293 0.80 -18.86 29.21
CA LEU A 293 0.79 -18.18 30.52
C LEU A 293 2.01 -18.49 31.41
N SER A 294 2.76 -19.56 31.10
CA SER A 294 3.95 -19.94 31.86
C SER A 294 5.24 -19.28 31.35
N ALA A 295 5.19 -18.61 30.20
CA ALA A 295 6.31 -17.82 29.69
C ALA A 295 6.78 -16.77 30.72
N ARG A 296 8.08 -16.54 30.79
CA ARG A 296 8.72 -15.58 31.70
C ARG A 296 9.70 -14.70 30.90
N LYS A 297 9.95 -13.48 31.40
CA LYS A 297 11.00 -12.60 30.90
C LYS A 297 12.38 -13.07 31.37
#